data_AF-A0A5D9DAE7-F1
#
_entry.id   AF-A0A5D9DAE7-F1
#
_cell.length_a   1.000
_cell.length_b   1.000
_cell.length_c   1.000
_cell.angle_alpha   90.00
_cell.angle_beta   90.00
_cell.angle_gamma   90.00
#
_symmetry.space_group_name_H-M   'P 1'
#
loop_
_entity.id
_entity.type
_entity.pdbx_description
1 polymer ?
#
loop_
_entity_poly.entity_id
_entity_poly.type
_entity_poly.pdbx_seq_one_letter_code
_entity_poly.pdbx_strand_id
1 'polypeptide(L)' 'MELVPPHNIEAEQSTLGTLMLDNSKWGDICEIIDAKAFYCYSLRLIFQAIREPAVGCGDDLGASGA' A
#
# COMPACT_ATOMS: atom_id res chain seq x y z
N MET A 1 22.99 -11.21 -17.90
CA MET A 1 22.64 -9.78 -17.78
C MET A 1 21.13 -9.75 -17.60
N GLU A 2 20.66 -9.77 -16.35
CA GLU A 2 19.23 -9.74 -16.06
C GLU A 2 18.71 -8.31 -16.28
N LEU A 3 17.62 -8.20 -17.03
CA LEU A 3 16.91 -6.95 -17.21
C LEU A 3 16.20 -6.61 -15.90
N VAL A 4 16.50 -5.44 -15.34
CA VAL A 4 15.72 -4.93 -14.21
C VAL A 4 14.37 -4.46 -14.75
N PRO A 5 13.25 -4.89 -14.14
CA PRO A 5 11.93 -4.43 -14.54
C PRO A 5 11.84 -2.90 -14.51
N PRO A 6 11.07 -2.26 -15.40
CA PRO A 6 10.90 -0.81 -15.39
C PRO A 6 10.25 -0.38 -14.06
N HIS A 7 10.89 0.56 -13.38
CA HIS A 7 10.44 1.08 -12.09
C HIS A 7 10.96 2.51 -11.88
N ASN A 8 10.33 3.24 -10.96
CA ASN A 8 10.78 4.57 -10.56
C ASN A 8 10.65 4.72 -9.03
N ILE A 9 11.78 4.58 -8.34
CA ILE A 9 11.84 4.64 -6.88
C ILE A 9 11.38 6.00 -6.34
N GLU A 10 11.68 7.10 -7.02
CA GLU A 10 11.28 8.44 -6.58
C GLU A 10 9.76 8.65 -6.69
N ALA A 11 9.15 8.13 -7.76
CA ALA A 11 7.70 8.14 -7.89
C ALA A 11 7.04 7.32 -6.78
N GLU A 12 7.54 6.12 -6.50
CA GLU A 12 7.04 5.26 -5.42
C GLU A 12 7.11 5.94 -4.04
N GLN A 13 8.26 6.56 -3.72
CA GLN A 13 8.43 7.31 -2.46
C GLN A 13 7.50 8.52 -2.38
N SER A 14 7.36 9.28 -3.47
CA SER A 14 6.48 10.45 -3.54
C SER A 14 5.01 10.09 -3.36
N THR A 15 4.57 8.98 -3.98
CA THR A 15 3.20 8.48 -3.81
C THR A 15 2.94 8.08 -2.36
N LEU A 16 3.82 7.28 -1.75
CA LEU A 16 3.63 6.88 -0.36
C LEU A 16 3.71 8.07 0.60
N GLY A 17 4.66 8.98 0.40
CA GLY A 17 4.78 10.20 1.19
C GLY A 17 3.53 11.09 1.10
N THR A 18 2.93 11.21 -0.08
CA THR A 18 1.66 11.95 -0.26
C THR A 18 0.54 11.31 0.54
N LEU A 19 0.40 9.98 0.48
CA LEU A 19 -0.62 9.23 1.23
C LEU A 19 -0.43 9.31 2.74
N MET A 20 0.80 9.45 3.22
CA MET A 20 1.10 9.68 4.64
C MET A 20 0.76 11.11 5.09
N LEU A 21 0.81 12.09 4.18
CA LEU A 21 0.49 13.49 4.47
C LEU A 21 -1.01 13.78 4.41
N ASP A 22 -1.71 13.17 3.44
CA ASP A 22 -3.14 13.38 3.21
C ASP A 22 -3.88 12.04 3.18
N ASN A 23 -4.40 11.64 4.34
CA ASN A 23 -5.14 10.40 4.48
C ASN A 23 -6.48 10.39 3.71
N SER A 24 -6.99 11.54 3.24
CA SER A 24 -8.22 11.55 2.44
C SER A 24 -8.02 10.94 1.05
N LYS A 25 -6.77 10.88 0.58
CA LYS A 25 -6.40 10.37 -0.76
C LYS A 25 -6.31 8.86 -0.87
N TRP A 26 -6.39 8.13 0.26
CA TRP A 26 -6.32 6.66 0.24
C TRP A 26 -7.42 6.03 -0.61
N GLY A 27 -8.65 6.55 -0.54
CA GLY A 27 -9.76 6.07 -1.38
C GLY A 27 -9.45 6.17 -2.86
N ASP A 28 -9.17 7.39 -3.33
CA ASP A 28 -8.88 7.69 -4.74
C ASP A 28 -7.71 6.86 -5.28
N ILE A 29 -6.62 6.74 -4.50
CA ILE A 29 -5.40 6.07 -4.97
C ILE A 29 -5.53 4.55 -4.93
N CYS A 30 -6.20 3.98 -3.92
CA CYS A 30 -6.43 2.53 -3.85
C CYS A 30 -7.35 1.99 -4.95
N GLU A 31 -8.09 2.84 -5.65
CA GLU A 31 -8.83 2.45 -6.87
C GLU A 31 -7.92 2.24 -8.08
N ILE A 32 -6.75 2.90 -8.10
CA ILE A 32 -5.85 2.95 -9.27
C ILE A 32 -4.66 2.00 -9.09
N ILE A 33 -4.12 1.91 -7.88
CA ILE A 33 -2.92 1.11 -7.58
C ILE A 33 -3.12 0.23 -6.35
N ASP A 34 -2.52 -0.95 -6.40
CA ASP A 34 -2.37 -1.84 -5.25
C ASP A 34 -0.90 -1.92 -4.79
N ALA A 35 -0.65 -2.67 -3.71
CA ALA A 35 0.71 -2.81 -3.18
C ALA A 35 1.70 -3.36 -4.22
N LYS A 36 1.27 -4.18 -5.19
CA LYS A 36 2.16 -4.79 -6.19
C LYS A 36 2.68 -3.76 -7.20
N ALA A 37 2.11 -2.55 -7.25
CA ALA A 37 2.62 -1.44 -8.05
C ALA A 37 4.00 -0.95 -7.60
N PHE A 38 4.39 -1.23 -6.34
CA PHE A 38 5.69 -0.83 -5.79
C PHE A 38 6.75 -1.88 -6.08
N TYR A 39 7.79 -1.51 -6.83
CA TYR A 39 8.95 -2.37 -7.04
C TYR A 39 9.72 -2.56 -5.73
N CYS A 40 9.87 -1.52 -4.92
CA CYS A 40 10.55 -1.61 -3.64
C CYS A 40 9.74 -2.43 -2.64
N TYR A 41 10.31 -3.54 -2.16
CA TYR A 41 9.66 -4.43 -1.20
C TYR A 41 9.24 -3.71 0.09
N SER A 42 10.08 -2.81 0.61
CA SER A 42 9.78 -2.05 1.82
C SER A 42 8.57 -1.13 1.64
N LEU A 43 8.43 -0.47 0.48
CA LEU A 43 7.28 0.38 0.19
C LEU A 43 6.00 -0.44 0.02
N ARG A 44 6.12 -1.64 -0.57
CA ARG A 44 5.05 -2.65 -0.61
C ARG A 44 4.48 -2.93 0.78
N LEU A 45 5.37 -3.23 1.74
CA LEU A 45 4.98 -3.55 3.10
C LEU A 45 4.34 -2.37 3.81
N ILE A 46 4.90 -1.16 3.67
CA ILE A 46 4.35 0.03 4.31
C ILE A 46 2.97 0.36 3.75
N PHE A 47 2.80 0.32 2.42
CA PHE A 47 1.50 0.56 1.79
C PHE A 47 0.45 -0.45 2.28
N GLN A 48 0.80 -1.73 2.37
CA GLN A 48 -0.10 -2.78 2.88
C GLN A 48 -0.47 -2.53 4.35
N ALA A 49 0.52 -2.23 5.19
CA ALA A 49 0.34 -2.00 6.61
C ALA A 49 -0.44 -0.73 6.95
N ILE A 50 -0.49 0.28 6.07
CA ILE A 50 -1.33 1.47 6.27
C ILE A 50 -2.74 1.24 5.72
N ARG A 51 -2.86 0.55 4.59
CA ARG A 51 -4.17 0.24 3.99
C ARG A 51 -5.06 -0.59 4.91
N GLU A 52 -4.51 -1.60 5.57
CA GLU A 52 -5.23 -2.50 6.49
C GLU A 52 -5.90 -1.77 7.68
N PRO A 53 -5.22 -0.88 8.42
CA PRO A 53 -5.84 -0.12 9.50
C PRO A 53 -6.63 1.12 9.04
N ALA A 54 -6.33 1.70 7.86
CA ALA A 54 -7.00 2.92 7.39
C ALA A 54 -8.34 2.66 6.68
N VAL A 55 -8.47 1.52 5.98
CA VAL A 55 -9.76 1.02 5.51
C VAL A 55 -10.32 0.15 6.61
N GLY A 56 -11.18 0.74 7.45
CA GLY A 56 -11.94 -0.03 8.43
C GLY A 56 -12.85 -1.05 7.74
N CYS A 57 -12.31 -2.24 7.49
CA CYS A 57 -13.07 -3.47 7.62
C CYS A 57 -12.63 -4.08 8.94
N GLY A 58 -13.42 -3.84 9.99
CA GLY A 58 -13.43 -4.79 11.09
C GLY A 58 -14.06 -6.06 10.54
N ASP A 59 -13.25 -6.99 10.05
CA ASP A 59 -13.67 -8.36 9.89
C ASP A 59 -13.79 -8.98 11.29
N ASP A 60 -15.04 -9.02 11.73
CA ASP A 60 -15.68 -10.11 12.45
C ASP A 60 -14.92 -10.82 13.58
N LEU A 61 -15.48 -10.60 14.77
CA LEU A 61 -15.58 -11.59 15.82
C LEU A 61 -16.02 -12.95 15.22
N GLY A 62 -15.07 -13.87 15.03
CA GLY A 62 -15.38 -15.30 14.95
C GLY A 62 -14.55 -16.12 13.97
N ALA A 63 -13.42 -16.65 14.43
CA ALA A 63 -13.19 -18.10 14.49
C ALA A 63 -11.73 -18.42 14.88
N SER A 64 -11.52 -18.79 16.14
CA SER A 64 -10.81 -20.02 16.55
C SER A 64 -10.29 -19.85 17.98
N GLY A 65 -10.89 -20.57 18.93
CA GLY A 65 -10.38 -20.60 20.30
C GLY A 65 -11.34 -21.08 21.39
N ALA A 66 -12.29 -21.97 21.10
CA ALA A 66 -12.93 -22.88 22.08
C ALA A 66 -13.60 -24.04 21.33
#